data_AF-A0AA47MX69-F1
#
_entry.id   AF-A0AA47MX69-F1
#
_cell.length_a   1.000
_cell.length_b   1.000
_cell.length_c   1.000
_cell.angle_alpha   90.00
_cell.angle_beta   90.00
_cell.angle_gamma   90.00
#
_symmetry.space_group_name_H-M   'P 1'
#
loop_
_entity.id
_entity.type
_entity.pdbx_description
1 polymer ?
#
loop_
_entity_poly.entity_id
_entity_poly.type
_entity_poly.pdbx_seq_one_letter_code
_entity_poly.pdbx_strand_id
1 'polypeptide(L)'
;MLAFEVLRGVIADIQGARLFTVIVDETADVTQHEQMSVCIRYFDNDLNSTEDFIGFYQIESTSANTLFSVLNDSLLRLGLSWSDCRGQCYDGVANMSGSRSGLQVRVKDIQEEAMYVHCNAHNMNLAFQDAVSRVNICRDAMKTVKELINSIRVT
;
A
#
# COMPACT_ATOMS: atom_id res chain seq x y z
N MET A 1 17.70 -12.28 15.44
CA MET A 1 18.92 -12.41 14.62
C MET A 1 18.53 -12.79 13.19
N LEU A 2 17.80 -13.90 12.98
CA LEU A 2 17.32 -14.35 11.67
C LEU A 2 16.52 -13.31 10.86
N ALA A 3 15.53 -12.63 11.47
CA ALA A 3 14.69 -11.67 10.75
C ALA A 3 15.49 -10.48 10.18
N PHE A 4 16.50 -10.00 10.92
CA PHE A 4 17.38 -8.93 10.43
C PHE A 4 18.31 -9.40 9.31
N GLU A 5 18.75 -10.66 9.34
CA GLU A 5 19.56 -11.25 8.27
C GLU A 5 18.74 -11.43 6.99
N VAL A 6 17.51 -11.92 7.11
CA VAL A 6 16.58 -12.04 5.98
C VAL A 6 16.29 -10.67 5.37
N LEU A 7 15.94 -9.68 6.20
CA LEU A 7 15.67 -8.32 5.73
C LEU A 7 16.89 -7.70 5.05
N ARG A 8 18.11 -7.93 5.57
CA ARG A 8 19.34 -7.46 4.91
C ARG A 8 19.57 -8.12 3.56
N GLY A 9 19.27 -9.41 3.42
CA GLY A 9 19.33 -10.12 2.15
C GLY A 9 18.39 -9.49 1.13
N VAL A 10 17.13 -9.32 1.51
CA VAL A 10 16.10 -8.66 0.68
C VAL A 10 16.54 -7.25 0.25
N ILE A 11 17.05 -6.43 1.18
CA ILE A 11 17.54 -5.08 0.85
C ILE A 11 18.70 -5.14 -0.14
N ALA A 12 19.63 -6.07 0.02
CA ALA A 12 20.76 -6.23 -0.89
C ALA A 12 20.29 -6.61 -2.30
N ASP A 13 19.28 -7.47 -2.42
CA ASP A 13 18.70 -7.87 -3.69
C ASP A 13 17.99 -6.68 -4.38
N ILE A 14 17.20 -5.90 -3.63
CA ILE A 14 16.56 -4.68 -4.13
C ILE A 14 17.60 -3.65 -4.60
N GLN A 15 18.67 -3.45 -3.83
CA GLN A 15 19.76 -2.54 -4.18
C GLN A 15 20.50 -3.01 -5.44
N GLY A 16 20.70 -4.32 -5.60
CA GLY A 16 21.28 -4.92 -6.79
C GLY A 16 20.42 -4.74 -8.04
N ALA A 17 19.09 -4.83 -7.90
CA ALA A 17 18.13 -4.61 -8.97
C ALA A 17 18.09 -3.16 -9.47
N ARG A 18 18.56 -2.21 -8.64
CA ARG A 18 18.65 -0.76 -8.89
C ARG A 18 17.31 -0.05 -9.11
N LEU A 19 16.31 -0.65 -9.74
CA LEU A 19 15.01 -0.04 -9.97
C LEU A 19 13.93 -0.79 -9.18
N PHE A 20 13.04 -0.03 -8.54
CA PHE A 20 11.99 -0.62 -7.73
C PHE A 20 10.69 0.18 -7.78
N THR A 21 9.63 -0.43 -7.26
CA THR A 21 8.30 0.15 -7.07
C THR A 21 7.90 -0.02 -5.62
N VAL A 22 7.37 1.03 -5.00
CA VAL A 22 6.78 0.94 -3.66
C VAL A 22 5.33 0.51 -3.74
N ILE A 23 4.94 -0.41 -2.87
CA ILE A 23 3.56 -0.83 -2.69
C ILE A 23 3.22 -0.57 -1.22
N VAL A 24 2.19 0.22 -0.98
CA VAL A 24 1.84 0.68 0.38
C VAL A 24 0.35 0.52 0.61
N ASP A 25 -0.02 -0.03 1.76
CA ASP A 25 -1.40 -0.16 2.21
C ASP A 25 -1.54 0.27 3.67
N GLU A 26 -2.66 0.91 3.99
CA GLU A 26 -3.01 1.34 5.35
C GLU A 26 -3.79 0.24 6.07
N THR A 27 -3.46 -0.01 7.33
CA THR A 27 -4.15 -1.00 8.15
C THR A 27 -4.18 -0.56 9.61
N ALA A 28 -5.07 -1.13 10.40
CA ALA A 28 -5.13 -0.91 11.83
C ALA A 28 -4.79 -2.20 12.57
N ASP A 29 -3.98 -2.10 13.62
CA ASP A 29 -3.65 -3.26 14.45
C ASP A 29 -4.79 -3.66 15.41
N VAL A 30 -4.57 -4.72 16.20
CA VAL A 30 -5.54 -5.24 17.16
C VAL A 30 -5.91 -4.23 18.25
N THR A 31 -5.06 -3.23 18.48
CA THR A 31 -5.27 -2.12 19.42
C THR A 31 -5.84 -0.86 18.76
N GLN A 32 -6.23 -0.95 17.47
CA GLN A 32 -6.76 0.16 16.66
C GLN A 32 -5.75 1.29 16.41
N HIS A 33 -4.45 0.99 16.47
CA HIS A 33 -3.43 1.92 16.01
C HIS A 33 -3.18 1.74 14.51
N GLU A 34 -3.16 2.86 13.80
CA GLU A 34 -2.91 2.91 12.37
C GLU A 34 -1.45 2.52 12.06
N GLN A 35 -1.29 1.73 11.01
CA GLN A 35 -0.02 1.23 10.51
C GLN A 35 0.01 1.30 8.99
N MET A 36 1.21 1.50 8.46
CA MET A 36 1.52 1.45 7.05
C MET A 36 2.28 0.16 6.76
N SER A 37 1.72 -0.69 5.90
CA SER A 37 2.45 -1.82 5.34
C SER A 37 3.27 -1.36 4.14
N VAL A 38 4.52 -1.80 4.05
CA VAL A 38 5.40 -1.48 2.91
C VAL A 38 5.90 -2.78 2.29
N CYS A 39 5.65 -2.92 0.99
CA CYS A 39 6.26 -3.92 0.13
C CYS A 39 7.04 -3.22 -0.99
N ILE A 40 8.06 -3.90 -1.50
CA ILE A 40 8.85 -3.41 -2.64
C ILE A 40 8.80 -4.44 -3.75
N ARG A 41 8.43 -3.98 -4.95
CA ARG A 41 8.49 -4.76 -6.17
C ARG A 41 9.73 -4.38 -6.97
N TYR A 42 10.49 -5.35 -7.43
CA TYR A 42 11.68 -5.16 -8.26
C TYR A 42 11.86 -6.34 -9.22
N PHE A 43 12.82 -6.25 -10.13
CA PHE A 43 13.20 -7.36 -10.99
C PHE A 43 14.48 -7.99 -10.47
N ASP A 44 14.47 -9.30 -10.26
CA ASP A 44 15.66 -10.04 -9.85
C ASP A 44 16.68 -10.17 -11.02
N ASN A 45 17.80 -10.85 -10.74
CA ASN A 45 18.85 -11.05 -11.75
C ASN A 45 18.40 -11.88 -12.96
N ASP A 46 17.34 -12.67 -12.81
CA ASP A 46 16.74 -13.50 -13.86
C ASP A 46 15.58 -12.76 -14.57
N LEU A 47 15.38 -11.47 -14.27
CA LEU A 47 14.31 -10.61 -14.77
C LEU A 47 12.89 -11.09 -14.38
N ASN A 48 12.77 -11.84 -13.28
CA ASN A 48 11.46 -12.14 -12.71
C ASN A 48 11.00 -10.98 -11.84
N SER A 49 9.70 -10.70 -11.89
CA SER A 49 9.08 -9.73 -10.99
C SER A 49 8.98 -10.33 -9.59
N THR A 50 9.68 -9.74 -8.63
CA THR A 50 9.70 -10.15 -7.23
C THR A 50 9.07 -9.07 -6.36
N GLU A 51 8.34 -9.49 -5.33
CA GLU A 51 7.73 -8.62 -4.32
C GLU A 51 8.14 -9.09 -2.94
N ASP A 52 8.81 -8.21 -2.19
CA ASP A 52 9.21 -8.51 -0.82
C ASP A 52 8.52 -7.57 0.16
N PHE A 53 7.96 -8.17 1.21
CA PHE A 53 7.43 -7.43 2.35
C PHE A 53 8.56 -6.90 3.21
N ILE A 54 8.54 -5.60 3.47
CA ILE A 54 9.58 -4.91 4.23
C ILE A 54 9.20 -4.82 5.70
N GLY A 55 7.96 -4.44 5.99
CA GLY A 55 7.50 -4.28 7.36
C GLY A 55 6.23 -3.47 7.51
N PHE A 56 5.78 -3.41 8.76
CA PHE A 56 4.76 -2.48 9.22
C PHE A 56 5.42 -1.31 9.94
N TYR A 57 4.95 -0.11 9.63
CA TYR A 57 5.41 1.14 10.22
C TYR A 57 4.25 1.83 10.87
N GLN A 58 4.34 2.08 12.18
CA GLN A 58 3.29 2.78 12.89
C GLN A 58 3.16 4.22 12.37
N ILE A 59 1.92 4.67 12.15
CA ILE A 59 1.63 6.01 11.68
C ILE A 59 0.71 6.71 12.70
N GLU A 60 0.98 7.99 12.97
CA GLU A 60 0.16 8.77 13.90
C GLU A 60 -1.16 9.23 13.26
N SER A 61 -1.20 9.30 11.93
CA SER A 61 -2.39 9.64 11.16
C SER A 61 -2.30 9.14 9.73
N THR A 62 -3.46 8.97 9.09
CA THR A 62 -3.59 8.62 7.67
C THR A 62 -3.47 9.83 6.74
N SER A 63 -2.93 10.96 7.22
CA SER A 63 -2.74 12.13 6.36
C SER A 63 -1.62 11.90 5.35
N ALA A 64 -1.80 12.40 4.12
CA ALA A 64 -0.80 12.27 3.06
C ALA A 64 0.62 12.74 3.47
N ASN A 65 0.72 13.76 4.35
CA ASN A 65 1.99 14.24 4.90
C ASN A 65 2.66 13.21 5.81
N THR A 66 1.88 12.62 6.72
CA THR A 66 2.38 11.60 7.67
C THR A 66 2.80 10.36 6.91
N LEU A 67 1.96 9.89 5.99
CA LEU A 67 2.23 8.73 5.15
C LEU A 67 3.54 8.92 4.36
N PHE A 68 3.69 10.07 3.70
CA PHE A 68 4.90 10.37 2.95
C PHE A 68 6.15 10.42 3.85
N SER A 69 6.06 11.08 5.00
CA SER A 69 7.19 11.20 5.95
C SER A 69 7.66 9.84 6.45
N VAL A 70 6.72 8.95 6.81
CA VAL A 70 7.02 7.60 7.29
C VAL A 70 7.60 6.74 6.18
N LEU A 71 7.04 6.78 4.97
CA LEU A 71 7.58 6.06 3.82
C LEU A 71 9.00 6.54 3.48
N ASN A 72 9.22 7.85 3.48
CA ASN A 72 10.54 8.43 3.23
C ASN A 72 11.57 8.02 4.28
N ASP A 73 11.24 8.10 5.57
CA ASP A 73 12.11 7.62 6.66
C ASP A 73 12.42 6.13 6.52
N SER A 74 11.41 5.33 6.14
CA SER A 74 11.56 3.90 5.92
C SER A 74 12.57 3.60 4.80
N LEU A 75 12.41 4.20 3.62
CA LEU A 75 13.33 4.01 2.49
C LEU A 75 14.74 4.50 2.82
N LEU A 76 14.87 5.65 3.50
CA LEU A 76 16.16 6.18 3.95
C LEU A 76 16.90 5.19 4.87
N ARG A 77 16.20 4.58 5.84
CA ARG A 77 16.81 3.57 6.73
C ARG A 77 17.24 2.30 6.01
N LEU A 78 16.58 1.96 4.91
CA LEU A 78 16.91 0.82 4.05
C LEU A 78 18.01 1.16 3.04
N GLY A 79 18.43 2.43 2.95
CA GLY A 79 19.41 2.89 1.96
C GLY A 79 18.86 2.83 0.54
N LEU A 80 17.55 3.01 0.36
CA LEU A 80 16.88 3.03 -0.94
C LEU A 80 16.58 4.47 -1.34
N SER A 81 16.96 4.83 -2.57
CA SER A 81 16.82 6.19 -3.08
C SER A 81 15.53 6.35 -3.88
N TRP A 82 14.87 7.51 -3.76
CA TRP A 82 13.78 7.87 -4.66
C TRP A 82 14.22 8.00 -6.12
N SER A 83 15.51 8.28 -6.40
CA SER A 83 16.05 8.33 -7.77
C SER A 83 15.87 7.01 -8.55
N ASP A 84 15.73 5.91 -7.82
CA ASP A 84 15.64 4.54 -8.30
C ASP A 84 14.20 4.01 -8.31
N CYS A 85 13.27 4.74 -7.70
CA CYS A 85 11.86 4.42 -7.70
C CYS A 85 11.25 4.68 -9.10
N ARG A 86 10.49 3.72 -9.64
CA ARG A 86 9.81 3.79 -10.95
C ARG A 86 8.31 3.55 -10.89
N GLY A 87 7.80 3.23 -9.71
CA GLY A 87 6.38 3.01 -9.52
C GLY A 87 5.97 3.19 -8.08
N GLN A 88 4.68 3.46 -7.92
CA GLN A 88 4.03 3.56 -6.64
C GLN A 88 2.62 2.98 -6.73
N CYS A 89 2.23 2.12 -5.79
CA CYS A 89 0.96 1.41 -5.84
C CYS A 89 0.25 1.41 -4.49
N TYR A 90 -0.91 2.06 -4.42
CA TYR A 90 -1.72 2.19 -3.21
C TYR A 90 -3.23 2.14 -3.54
N ASP A 91 -4.08 2.16 -2.52
CA ASP A 91 -5.53 2.24 -2.69
C ASP A 91 -6.03 3.62 -3.20
N GLY A 92 -7.33 3.71 -3.46
CA GLY A 92 -7.99 4.88 -4.05
C GLY A 92 -8.45 5.91 -3.03
N VAL A 93 -8.02 5.82 -1.76
CA VAL A 93 -8.42 6.76 -0.73
C VAL A 93 -7.78 8.12 -1.01
N ALA A 94 -8.50 9.21 -0.75
CA ALA A 94 -8.08 10.57 -1.11
C ALA A 94 -6.69 10.97 -0.57
N ASN A 95 -6.32 10.47 0.63
CA ASN A 95 -5.00 10.72 1.21
C ASN A 95 -3.87 9.99 0.47
N MET A 96 -4.17 8.88 -0.20
CA MET A 96 -3.23 8.09 -1.00
C MET A 96 -3.24 8.54 -2.46
N SER A 97 -4.39 8.43 -3.12
CA SER A 97 -4.57 8.67 -4.55
C SER A 97 -5.06 10.07 -4.90
N GLY A 98 -5.09 11.02 -3.96
CA GLY A 98 -5.53 12.39 -4.24
C GLY A 98 -4.61 13.09 -5.24
N SER A 99 -5.15 13.56 -6.36
CA SER A 99 -4.38 14.19 -7.45
C SER A 99 -3.84 15.59 -7.16
N ARG A 100 -4.16 16.16 -5.99
CA ARG A 100 -3.71 17.50 -5.56
C ARG A 100 -2.84 17.49 -4.32
N SER A 101 -3.10 16.57 -3.39
CA SER A 101 -2.50 16.59 -2.05
C SER A 101 -2.27 15.19 -1.47
N GLY A 102 -2.57 14.12 -2.22
CA GLY A 102 -2.39 12.74 -1.78
C GLY A 102 -0.92 12.33 -1.81
N LEU A 103 -0.64 11.16 -1.23
CA LEU A 103 0.69 10.54 -1.25
C LEU A 103 1.23 10.44 -2.69
N GLN A 104 0.37 10.13 -3.67
CA GLN A 104 0.81 9.98 -5.05
C GLN A 104 1.47 11.22 -5.64
N VAL A 105 0.96 12.41 -5.30
CA VAL A 105 1.50 13.68 -5.79
C VAL A 105 2.84 13.95 -5.13
N ARG A 106 2.93 13.72 -3.81
CA ARG A 106 4.14 13.97 -3.02
C ARG A 106 5.32 13.11 -3.47
N VAL A 107 5.05 11.85 -3.80
CA VAL A 107 6.08 10.98 -4.37
C VAL A 107 6.47 11.45 -5.77
N LYS A 108 5.50 11.88 -6.61
CA LYS A 108 5.80 12.46 -7.93
C LYS A 108 6.60 13.76 -7.87
N ASP A 109 6.39 14.58 -6.85
CA ASP A 109 7.14 15.84 -6.67
C ASP A 109 8.65 15.59 -6.45
N ILE A 110 9.02 14.40 -5.97
CA ILE A 110 10.41 14.01 -5.69
C ILE A 110 10.96 13.09 -6.78
N GLN A 111 10.11 12.23 -7.34
CA GLN A 111 10.44 11.35 -8.44
C GLN A 111 9.28 11.30 -9.44
N GLU A 112 9.39 12.11 -10.49
CA GLU A 112 8.37 12.21 -11.54
C GLU A 112 8.17 10.87 -12.28
N GLU A 113 9.22 10.05 -12.39
CA GLU A 113 9.19 8.74 -13.05
C GLU A 113 8.47 7.67 -12.20
N ALA A 114 8.12 7.95 -10.93
CA ALA A 114 7.41 7.02 -10.07
C ALA A 114 5.91 7.00 -10.42
N MET A 115 5.55 6.15 -11.37
CA MET A 115 4.18 6.08 -11.89
C MET A 115 3.20 5.52 -10.86
N TYR A 116 2.09 6.23 -10.64
CA TYR A 116 1.01 5.77 -9.77
C TYR A 116 0.14 4.72 -10.44
N VAL A 117 -0.05 3.61 -9.72
CA VAL A 117 -0.94 2.50 -10.07
C VAL A 117 -1.95 2.35 -8.94
N HIS A 118 -3.23 2.43 -9.29
CA HIS A 118 -4.30 2.19 -8.33
C HIS A 118 -4.41 0.68 -8.04
N CYS A 119 -4.45 0.31 -6.76
CA CYS A 119 -4.54 -1.08 -6.30
C CYS A 119 -5.60 -1.89 -7.06
N ASN A 120 -5.14 -2.91 -7.79
CA ASN A 120 -6.02 -3.77 -8.58
C ASN A 120 -7.02 -4.55 -7.71
N ALA A 121 -6.63 -4.96 -6.51
CA ALA A 121 -7.52 -5.62 -5.58
C ALA A 121 -8.67 -4.69 -5.16
N HIS A 122 -8.36 -3.41 -4.87
CA HIS A 122 -9.36 -2.41 -4.56
C HIS A 122 -10.29 -2.14 -5.75
N ASN A 123 -9.73 -1.95 -6.96
CA ASN A 123 -10.51 -1.78 -8.19
C ASN A 123 -11.44 -2.97 -8.46
N MET A 124 -10.95 -4.20 -8.29
CA MET A 124 -11.74 -5.40 -8.48
C MET A 124 -12.87 -5.49 -7.46
N ASN A 125 -12.60 -5.18 -6.19
CA ASN A 125 -13.62 -5.14 -5.14
C ASN A 125 -14.71 -4.11 -5.45
N LEU A 126 -14.34 -2.91 -5.92
CA LEU A 126 -15.31 -1.89 -6.34
C LEU A 126 -16.16 -2.35 -7.53
N ALA A 127 -15.54 -2.93 -8.56
CA ALA A 127 -16.25 -3.45 -9.72
C ALA A 127 -17.21 -4.59 -9.34
N PHE A 128 -16.78 -5.48 -8.45
CA PHE A 128 -17.61 -6.56 -7.92
C PHE A 128 -18.80 -6.02 -7.12
N GLN A 129 -18.58 -5.03 -6.25
CA GLN A 129 -19.65 -4.40 -5.49
C GLN A 129 -20.68 -3.71 -6.41
N ASP A 130 -20.23 -3.01 -7.46
CA ASP A 130 -21.13 -2.42 -8.44
C ASP A 130 -21.96 -3.49 -9.17
N ALA A 131 -21.32 -4.55 -9.66
CA ALA A 131 -21.98 -5.64 -10.34
C ALA A 131 -23.04 -6.33 -9.45
N VAL A 132 -22.69 -6.63 -8.21
CA VAL A 132 -23.58 -7.26 -7.22
C VAL A 132 -24.75 -6.35 -6.86
N SER A 133 -24.55 -5.03 -6.79
CA SER A 133 -25.62 -4.08 -6.47
C SER A 133 -26.78 -4.09 -7.49
N ARG A 134 -26.50 -4.54 -8.73
CA ARG A 134 -27.46 -4.65 -9.83
C ARG A 134 -28.26 -5.96 -9.80
N VAL A 135 -27.85 -6.95 -8.99
CA VAL A 135 -28.56 -8.22 -8.84
C VAL A 135 -29.33 -8.20 -7.52
N ASN A 136 -30.67 -8.11 -7.58
CA ASN A 136 -31.52 -7.93 -6.41
C ASN A 136 -31.22 -8.93 -5.28
N ILE A 137 -31.15 -10.24 -5.59
CA ILE A 137 -30.90 -11.29 -4.60
C ILE A 137 -29.56 -11.07 -3.89
N CYS A 138 -28.50 -10.77 -4.65
CA CYS A 138 -27.16 -10.57 -4.09
C CYS A 138 -27.07 -9.26 -3.30
N ARG A 139 -27.66 -8.17 -3.81
CA ARG A 139 -27.75 -6.89 -3.10
C ARG A 139 -28.46 -7.05 -1.76
N ASP A 140 -29.61 -7.71 -1.75
CA ASP A 140 -30.45 -7.87 -0.57
C ASP A 140 -29.74 -8.78 0.46
N ALA A 141 -29.11 -9.87 0.02
CA ALA A 141 -28.27 -10.71 0.88
C ALA A 141 -27.10 -9.92 1.51
N MET A 142 -26.36 -9.14 0.71
CA MET A 142 -25.26 -8.31 1.21
C MET A 142 -25.75 -7.24 2.19
N LYS A 143 -26.94 -6.70 1.98
CA LYS A 143 -27.57 -5.74 2.90
C LYS A 143 -27.90 -6.39 4.24
N THR A 144 -28.53 -7.56 4.23
CA THR A 144 -28.85 -8.31 5.47
C THR A 144 -27.58 -8.64 6.27
N VAL A 145 -26.51 -9.08 5.60
CA VAL A 145 -25.22 -9.35 6.28
C VAL A 145 -24.65 -8.07 6.91
N LYS A 146 -24.68 -6.93 6.20
CA LYS A 146 -24.21 -5.64 6.74
C LYS A 146 -25.03 -5.20 7.97
N GLU A 147 -26.36 -5.33 7.92
CA GLU A 147 -27.24 -5.01 9.05
C GLU A 147 -26.92 -5.89 10.27
N LEU A 148 -26.69 -7.19 10.05
CA LEU A 148 -26.32 -8.13 11.11
C LEU A 148 -24.98 -7.78 11.74
N ILE A 149 -23.94 -7.49 10.92
CA ILE A 149 -22.63 -7.04 11.42
C ILE A 149 -22.77 -5.77 12.27
N ASN A 150 -23.55 -4.80 11.80
CA ASN A 150 -23.76 -3.55 12.54
C ASN A 150 -24.49 -3.79 13.86
N SER A 151 -25.47 -4.69 13.89
CA SER A 151 -26.17 -5.04 15.13
C SER A 151 -25.23 -5.64 16.18
N ILE A 152 -24.29 -6.51 15.76
CA ILE A 152 -23.30 -7.13 16.64
C ILE A 152 -22.28 -6.10 17.13
N ARG A 153 -21.81 -5.18 16.26
CA ARG A 153 -20.80 -4.16 16.63
C ARG A 153 -21.31 -3.09 17.60
N VAL A 154 -22.63 -2.89 17.67
CA VAL A 154 -23.26 -1.91 18.58
C VAL A 154 -23.52 -2.54 19.97
N THR A 155 -23.30 -3.85 20.13
CA THR A 155 -23.41 -4.58 21.40
C THR A 155 -22.02 -4.76 22.03
#